data_AF-A0A367IS43-F1
#
_entry.id   AF-A0A367IS43-F1
#
_cell.length_a   1.000
_cell.length_b   1.000
_cell.length_c   1.000
_cell.angle_alpha   90.00
_cell.angle_beta   90.00
_cell.angle_gamma   90.00
#
_symmetry.space_group_name_H-M   'P 1'
#
loop_
_entity.id
_entity.type
_entity.pdbx_description
1 polymer ?
#
loop_
_entity_poly.entity_id
_entity_poly.type
_entity_poly.pdbx_seq_one_letter_code
_entity_poly.pdbx_strand_id
1 'polypeptide(L)' 'ANEKRIESIMNESLMLVTALNPHIGYDKAAQCAKKAHKEGTTLKEAALSLGYLTSEQFDQWVRPENMISAKD' A
#
# COMPACT_ATOMS: atom_id res chain seq x y z
N ALA A 1 -17.27 11.13 13.03
CA ALA A 1 -16.27 11.16 11.94
C ALA A 1 -16.78 10.28 10.80
N ASN A 2 -16.43 10.58 9.54
CA ASN A 2 -16.90 9.79 8.39
C ASN A 2 -15.94 8.62 8.13
N GLU A 3 -15.91 7.66 9.05
CA GLU A 3 -14.93 6.56 9.12
C GLU A 3 -14.81 5.79 7.81
N LYS A 4 -15.93 5.50 7.15
CA LYS A 4 -15.95 4.82 5.84
C LYS A 4 -15.21 5.58 4.75
N ARG A 5 -15.31 6.92 4.76
CA ARG A 5 -14.61 7.78 3.79
C ARG A 5 -13.12 7.83 4.08
N ILE A 6 -12.74 7.80 5.35
CA ILE A 6 -11.34 7.76 5.79
C ILE A 6 -10.72 6.42 5.41
N GLU A 7 -11.40 5.30 5.65
CA GLU A 7 -10.94 3.97 5.23
C GLU A 7 -10.75 3.86 3.72
N SER A 8 -11.68 4.41 2.90
CA SER A 8 -11.53 4.41 1.44
C SER A 8 -10.29 5.19 1.00
N ILE A 9 -10.12 6.42 1.50
CA ILE A 9 -8.97 7.27 1.17
C ILE A 9 -7.66 6.63 1.64
N MET A 10 -7.70 5.93 2.78
CA MET A 10 -6.55 5.24 3.34
C MET A 10 -6.18 4.01 2.52
N ASN A 11 -7.16 3.19 2.11
CA ASN A 11 -6.96 2.03 1.23
C ASN A 11 -6.55 2.42 -0.19
N GLU A 12 -7.01 3.57 -0.67
CA GLU A 12 -6.63 4.15 -1.97
C GLU A 12 -5.31 4.92 -1.91
N SER A 13 -4.77 5.17 -0.72
CA SER A 13 -3.59 6.00 -0.56
C SER A 13 -2.34 5.27 -1.05
N LEU A 14 -1.82 5.74 -2.20
CA LEU A 14 -0.52 5.35 -2.75
C LEU A 14 0.65 5.52 -1.75
N MET A 15 0.45 6.32 -0.70
CA MET A 15 1.41 6.57 0.38
C MET A 15 1.73 5.30 1.22
N LEU A 16 0.87 4.28 1.18
CA LEU A 16 1.11 2.98 1.82
C LEU A 16 2.31 2.23 1.21
N VAL A 17 2.82 2.69 0.06
CA VAL A 17 4.00 2.13 -0.61
C VAL A 17 5.23 2.05 0.29
N THR A 18 5.40 2.97 1.24
CA THR A 18 6.54 2.98 2.15
C THR A 18 6.58 1.75 3.05
N ALA A 19 5.42 1.21 3.43
CA ALA A 19 5.32 -0.03 4.20
C ALA A 19 5.83 -1.25 3.42
N LEU A 20 5.89 -1.18 2.09
CA LEU A 20 6.41 -2.26 1.25
C LEU A 20 7.94 -2.25 1.15
N ASN A 21 8.59 -1.11 1.39
CA ASN A 21 10.04 -0.95 1.19
C ASN A 21 10.89 -1.99 1.94
N PRO A 22 10.62 -2.34 3.22
CA PRO A 22 11.42 -3.36 3.93
C PRO A 22 11.27 -4.78 3.39
N HIS A 23 10.19 -5.06 2.65
CA HIS A 23 9.84 -6.40 2.20
C HIS A 23 10.21 -6.67 0.74
N ILE A 24 9.96 -5.69 -0.14
CA ILE A 24 10.20 -5.84 -1.59
C ILE A 24 11.25 -4.86 -2.13
N GLY A 25 11.75 -3.94 -1.30
CA GLY A 25 12.70 -2.90 -1.69
C GLY A 25 12.04 -1.68 -2.33
N TYR A 26 12.74 -0.55 -2.28
CA TYR A 26 12.26 0.74 -2.78
C TYR A 26 11.85 0.70 -4.25
N ASP A 27 12.66 0.09 -5.12
CA ASP A 27 12.41 0.09 -6.56
C ASP A 27 11.14 -0.67 -6.94
N LYS A 28 10.88 -1.81 -6.31
CA LYS A 28 9.67 -2.61 -6.56
C LYS A 28 8.44 -1.90 -5.99
N ALA A 29 8.56 -1.33 -4.80
CA ALA A 29 7.48 -0.55 -4.19
C ALA A 29 7.11 0.67 -5.05
N ALA A 30 8.11 1.43 -5.52
CA ALA A 30 7.90 2.55 -6.43
C ALA A 30 7.24 2.14 -7.75
N GLN A 31 7.57 0.96 -8.29
CA GLN A 31 6.91 0.40 -9.47
C GLN A 31 5.44 0.07 -9.20
N CYS A 32 5.09 -0.51 -8.05
CA CYS A 32 3.69 -0.73 -7.66
C CYS A 32 2.91 0.58 -7.62
N ALA A 33 3.45 1.62 -6.97
CA ALA A 33 2.77 2.92 -6.87
C ALA A 33 2.59 3.59 -8.25
N LYS A 34 3.62 3.56 -9.10
CA LYS A 34 3.52 4.09 -10.47
C LYS A 34 2.49 3.35 -11.30
N LYS A 35 2.43 2.02 -11.20
CA LYS A 35 1.45 1.20 -11.91
C LYS A 35 0.03 1.48 -11.43
N ALA A 36 -0.18 1.46 -10.11
CA ALA A 36 -1.46 1.79 -9.49
C ALA A 36 -1.98 3.16 -9.93
N HIS A 37 -1.12 4.19 -9.89
CA HIS A 37 -1.48 5.52 -10.35
C HIS A 37 -1.81 5.58 -11.85
N LYS A 38 -1.01 4.90 -12.69
CA LYS A 38 -1.20 4.89 -14.14
C LYS A 38 -2.47 4.16 -14.57
N GLU A 39 -2.81 3.07 -13.88
CA GLU A 39 -3.93 2.19 -14.23
C GLU A 39 -5.21 2.53 -13.46
N GLY A 40 -5.14 3.45 -12.48
CA GLY A 40 -6.27 3.79 -11.63
C GLY A 40 -6.68 2.65 -10.68
N THR A 41 -5.73 1.75 -10.37
CA THR A 41 -5.96 0.60 -9.47
C THR A 41 -5.42 0.91 -8.08
N THR A 42 -5.78 0.07 -7.12
CA THR A 42 -5.19 0.12 -5.78
C THR A 42 -3.73 -0.32 -5.80
N LEU A 43 -2.99 0.06 -4.75
CA LEU A 43 -1.60 -0.38 -4.55
C LEU A 43 -1.52 -1.91 -4.42
N LYS A 44 -2.51 -2.53 -3.78
CA LYS A 44 -2.61 -4.00 -3.61
C LYS A 44 -2.75 -4.70 -4.95
N GLU A 45 -3.69 -4.27 -5.78
CA GLU A 45 -3.90 -4.84 -7.13
C GLU A 45 -2.65 -4.70 -7.99
N ALA A 46 -1.98 -3.54 -7.97
CA ALA A 46 -0.75 -3.34 -8.71
C ALA A 46 0.38 -4.27 -8.24
N ALA A 47 0.54 -4.42 -6.92
CA ALA A 47 1.57 -5.28 -6.33
C ALA A 47 1.35 -6.78 -6.62
N LEU A 48 0.08 -7.21 -6.61
CA LEU A 48 -0.35 -8.56 -6.99
C LEU A 48 -0.13 -8.81 -8.49
N SER A 49 -0.54 -7.86 -9.33
CA SER A 49 -0.40 -7.94 -10.79
C SER A 49 1.07 -7.97 -11.23
N LEU A 50 1.97 -7.31 -10.49
CA LEU A 50 3.42 -7.36 -10.72
C LEU A 50 4.07 -8.64 -10.17
N GLY A 51 3.36 -9.43 -9.38
CA GLY A 51 3.88 -10.65 -8.75
C GLY A 51 4.95 -10.37 -7.69
N TYR A 52 4.95 -9.18 -7.09
CA TYR A 52 5.95 -8.82 -6.08
C TYR A 52 5.62 -9.34 -4.69
N LEU A 53 4.34 -9.64 -4.44
CA LEU A 53 3.83 -10.16 -3.18
C LEU A 53 2.45 -10.80 -3.38
N THR A 54 2.00 -11.58 -2.40
CA THR A 54 0.63 -12.15 -2.34
C THR A 54 -0.34 -11.24 -1.60
N SER A 55 -1.63 -11.56 -1.67
CA SER A 55 -2.67 -10.75 -1.01
C SER A 55 -2.47 -10.75 0.50
N GLU A 56 -2.12 -11.92 1.04
CA GLU A 56 -1.85 -12.14 2.46
C GLU A 56 -0.63 -11.36 2.92
N GLN A 57 0.43 -11.33 2.11
CA GLN A 57 1.63 -10.53 2.39
C GLN A 57 1.31 -9.04 2.41
N PHE A 58 0.52 -8.55 1.44
CA PHE A 58 0.07 -7.16 1.43
C PHE A 58 -0.68 -6.83 2.71
N ASP A 59 -1.68 -7.64 3.06
CA ASP A 59 -2.50 -7.39 4.25
C ASP A 59 -1.63 -7.42 5.50
N GLN A 60 -0.69 -8.36 5.64
CA GLN A 60 0.20 -8.42 6.79
C GLN A 60 1.13 -7.21 6.94
N TRP A 61 1.67 -6.70 5.83
CA TRP A 61 2.68 -5.63 5.85
C TRP A 61 2.06 -4.23 5.85
N VAL A 62 0.96 -4.07 5.14
CA VAL A 62 0.27 -2.80 4.97
C VAL A 62 -0.86 -2.73 5.99
N ARG A 63 -0.49 -2.27 7.19
CA ARG A 63 -1.37 -2.05 8.33
C ARG A 63 -1.40 -0.54 8.62
N PRO A 64 -2.32 0.23 8.03
CA PRO A 64 -2.39 1.67 8.23
C PRO A 64 -2.49 2.07 9.70
N GLU A 65 -3.11 1.24 10.53
CA GLU A 65 -3.15 1.37 12.00
C GLU A 65 -1.77 1.39 12.67
N ASN A 66 -0.75 0.79 12.03
CA ASN A 66 0.64 0.82 12.50
C ASN A 66 1.43 2.01 11.93
N MET A 67 0.86 2.77 10.98
CA MET A 67 1.50 3.93 10.34
C MET A 67 1.14 5.27 10.99
N ILE A 68 0.18 5.29 11.92
CA ILE A 68 -0.25 6.46 12.69
C ILE A 68 0.52 6.67 14.01
N SER A 69 1.45 5.77 14.35
CA SER A 69 2.32 5.96 15.51
C SER A 69 3.63 6.62 15.10
N ALA A 70 3.70 7.94 15.24
CA ALA A 70 4.93 8.53 15.74
C ALA A 70 5.19 7.86 17.10
N LYS A 71 6.13 6.92 17.14
CA LYS A 71 6.68 6.45 18.42
C LYS A 71 7.50 7.60 18.99
N ASP A 72 6.93 8.31 19.96
CA ASP A 72 7.72 8.97 21.00
C ASP A 72 8.36 7.93 21.92
#